data_AF-A0A2D3VXX8-F1
#
_entry.id   AF-A0A2D3VXX8-F1
#
_cell.length_a   1.000
_cell.length_b   1.000
_cell.length_c   1.000
_cell.angle_alpha   90.00
_cell.angle_beta   90.00
_cell.angle_gamma   90.00
#
_symmetry.space_group_name_H-M   'P 1'
#
loop_
_entity.id
_entity.type
_entity.pdbx_description
1 polymer ?
#
loop_
_entity_poly.entity_id
_entity_poly.type
_entity_poly.pdbx_seq_one_letter_code
_entity_poly.pdbx_strand_id
1 'polypeptide(L)'
;MMQNKSLITNLISIIFIFISFIVPQNLQNPLLFIGLFALSGAITNQIAIHMLFERVPFFYGSGVIELRFEAFKNSIKTLMMEQFFTKEQLDNFFKNEEQKLDLEPIIQQTDFSPAYEALTKTVMESPFGSMLGIFGGVGALEGLREPFTNKLKSAVLTIVKSDGFNTQIQNHLQNSSLSDDMLGSIENVIDKRLAELTPKMVKEIVQDFIKEHLGWLVVWGGVFGGLIGLLSSLFI
;
A
#
# COMPACT_ATOMS: atom_id res chain seq x y z
N MET A 1 -25.83 -10.52 -6.86
CA MET A 1 -26.76 -9.35 -6.81
C MET A 1 -26.86 -8.58 -8.12
N MET A 2 -25.75 -8.29 -8.83
CA MET A 2 -25.75 -7.60 -10.14
C MET A 2 -26.62 -8.29 -11.22
N GLN A 3 -26.51 -9.63 -11.34
CA GLN A 3 -27.35 -10.42 -12.25
C GLN A 3 -28.84 -10.26 -11.93
N ASN A 4 -29.22 -10.27 -10.64
CA ASN A 4 -30.63 -10.15 -10.25
C ASN A 4 -31.22 -8.80 -10.68
N LYS A 5 -30.49 -7.70 -10.51
CA LYS A 5 -30.97 -6.36 -10.92
C LYS A 5 -31.13 -6.26 -12.44
N SER A 6 -30.16 -6.73 -13.22
CA SER A 6 -30.26 -6.75 -14.69
C SER A 6 -31.41 -7.62 -15.18
N LEU A 7 -31.52 -8.83 -14.63
CA LEU A 7 -32.57 -9.79 -15.00
C LEU A 7 -33.97 -9.23 -14.72
N ILE A 8 -34.17 -8.58 -13.56
CA ILE A 8 -35.45 -7.95 -13.23
C ILE A 8 -35.80 -6.86 -14.24
N THR A 9 -34.87 -5.97 -14.57
CA THR A 9 -35.12 -4.90 -15.56
C THR A 9 -35.49 -5.47 -16.92
N ASN A 10 -34.71 -6.44 -17.42
CA ASN A 10 -34.98 -7.09 -18.71
C ASN A 10 -36.35 -7.80 -18.71
N LEU A 11 -36.66 -8.51 -17.62
CA LEU A 11 -37.93 -9.23 -17.48
C LEU A 11 -39.12 -8.26 -17.43
N ILE A 12 -39.00 -7.15 -16.71
CA ILE A 12 -40.02 -6.09 -16.70
C ILE A 12 -40.21 -5.50 -18.11
N SER A 13 -39.12 -5.18 -18.82
CA SER A 13 -39.21 -4.66 -20.18
C SER A 13 -39.90 -5.64 -21.13
N ILE A 14 -39.58 -6.94 -21.03
CA ILE A 14 -40.23 -8.00 -21.81
C ILE A 14 -41.73 -8.11 -21.46
N ILE A 15 -42.09 -7.98 -20.18
CA ILE A 15 -43.49 -7.97 -19.75
C ILE A 15 -44.25 -6.80 -20.39
N PHE A 16 -43.67 -5.59 -20.44
CA PHE A 16 -44.29 -4.45 -21.12
C PHE A 16 -44.53 -4.73 -22.62
N ILE A 17 -43.58 -5.39 -23.29
CA ILE A 17 -43.74 -5.82 -24.69
C ILE A 17 -44.92 -6.81 -24.81
N PHE A 18 -44.99 -7.85 -23.99
CA PHE A 18 -46.07 -8.83 -24.07
C PHE A 18 -47.45 -8.23 -23.74
N ILE A 19 -47.53 -7.41 -22.71
CA ILE A 19 -48.79 -6.74 -22.32
C ILE A 19 -49.29 -5.83 -23.44
N SER A 20 -48.39 -5.20 -24.21
CA SER A 20 -48.79 -4.34 -25.33
C SER A 20 -49.67 -5.05 -26.36
N PHE A 21 -49.53 -6.37 -26.54
CA PHE A 21 -50.33 -7.16 -27.49
C PHE A 21 -51.71 -7.59 -26.98
N ILE A 22 -51.98 -7.42 -25.67
CA ILE A 22 -53.22 -7.87 -25.02
C ILE A 22 -54.11 -6.68 -24.63
N VAL A 23 -53.53 -5.47 -24.59
CA VAL A 23 -54.19 -4.22 -24.17
C VAL A 23 -54.88 -3.52 -25.35
N PRO A 24 -55.93 -2.70 -25.12
CA PRO A 24 -56.60 -1.93 -26.18
C PRO A 24 -55.66 -1.10 -27.06
N GLN A 25 -56.07 -0.88 -28.32
CA GLN A 25 -55.26 -0.20 -29.35
C GLN A 25 -54.69 1.16 -28.91
N ASN A 26 -55.41 1.90 -28.07
CA ASN A 26 -54.98 3.21 -27.58
C ASN A 26 -53.72 3.16 -26.70
N LEU A 27 -53.46 2.03 -26.03
CA LEU A 27 -52.31 1.83 -25.15
C LEU A 27 -51.26 0.88 -25.75
N GLN A 28 -51.55 0.25 -26.88
CA GLN A 28 -50.66 -0.69 -27.54
C GLN A 28 -49.31 -0.06 -27.92
N ASN A 29 -49.33 1.05 -28.67
CA ASN A 29 -48.10 1.71 -29.15
C ASN A 29 -47.22 2.25 -28.00
N PRO A 30 -47.76 2.95 -27.00
CA PRO A 30 -46.96 3.40 -25.85
C PRO A 30 -46.29 2.25 -25.09
N LEU A 31 -47.03 1.19 -24.76
CA LEU A 31 -46.48 0.07 -24.01
C LEU A 31 -45.40 -0.69 -24.81
N LEU A 32 -45.62 -0.85 -26.11
CA LEU A 32 -44.65 -1.50 -27.00
C LEU A 32 -43.33 -0.71 -27.06
N PHE A 33 -43.40 0.61 -27.26
CA PHE A 33 -42.20 1.44 -27.33
C PHE A 33 -41.49 1.56 -25.98
N ILE A 34 -42.24 1.69 -24.88
CA ILE A 34 -41.66 1.64 -23.52
C ILE A 34 -40.89 0.33 -23.35
N GLY A 35 -41.50 -0.81 -23.66
CA GLY A 35 -40.88 -2.12 -23.53
C GLY A 35 -39.64 -2.29 -24.41
N LEU A 36 -39.72 -1.94 -25.70
CA LEU A 36 -38.62 -2.09 -26.65
C LEU A 36 -37.42 -1.18 -26.32
N PHE A 37 -37.66 0.10 -26.03
CA PHE A 37 -36.57 1.01 -25.70
C PHE A 37 -35.99 0.74 -24.31
N ALA A 38 -36.80 0.36 -23.32
CA ALA A 38 -36.30 -0.09 -22.02
C ALA A 38 -35.42 -1.33 -22.17
N LEU A 39 -35.86 -2.32 -22.95
CA LEU A 39 -35.09 -3.54 -23.19
C LEU A 39 -33.77 -3.24 -23.92
N SER A 40 -33.82 -2.40 -24.96
CA SER A 40 -32.64 -1.98 -25.72
C SER A 40 -31.62 -1.25 -24.82
N GLY A 41 -32.08 -0.31 -23.99
CA GLY A 41 -31.23 0.42 -23.05
C GLY A 41 -30.59 -0.50 -22.00
N ALA A 42 -31.38 -1.41 -21.43
CA ALA A 42 -30.88 -2.38 -20.44
C ALA A 42 -29.86 -3.35 -21.05
N ILE A 43 -30.14 -3.94 -22.22
CA ILE A 43 -29.24 -4.87 -22.91
C ILE A 43 -27.94 -4.16 -23.33
N THR A 44 -28.04 -2.98 -23.95
CA THR A 44 -26.86 -2.21 -24.39
C THR A 44 -25.93 -1.95 -23.21
N ASN A 45 -26.51 -1.59 -22.06
CA ASN A 45 -25.71 -1.34 -20.89
C ASN A 45 -25.15 -2.61 -20.23
N GLN A 46 -25.88 -3.71 -20.26
CA GLN A 46 -25.36 -5.01 -19.83
C GLN A 46 -24.15 -5.43 -20.68
N ILE A 47 -24.20 -5.21 -21.99
CA ILE A 47 -23.08 -5.45 -22.90
C ILE A 47 -21.92 -4.50 -22.57
N ALA A 48 -22.19 -3.22 -22.33
CA ALA A 48 -21.18 -2.22 -21.95
C ALA A 48 -20.42 -2.63 -20.66
N ILE A 49 -21.14 -3.12 -19.65
CA ILE A 49 -20.53 -3.64 -18.43
C ILE A 49 -19.69 -4.88 -18.71
N HIS A 50 -20.20 -5.80 -19.53
CA HIS A 50 -19.45 -7.01 -19.89
C HIS A 50 -18.15 -6.69 -20.64
N MET A 51 -18.21 -5.80 -21.64
CA MET A 51 -17.03 -5.38 -22.40
C MET A 51 -16.02 -4.59 -21.57
N LEU A 52 -16.41 -4.02 -20.43
CA LEU A 52 -15.45 -3.35 -19.54
C LEU A 52 -14.43 -4.34 -18.97
N PHE A 53 -14.88 -5.57 -18.67
CA PHE A 53 -14.07 -6.61 -18.02
C PHE A 53 -13.60 -7.72 -18.96
N GLU A 54 -14.33 -7.98 -20.04
CA GLU A 54 -14.03 -9.06 -20.98
C GLU A 54 -13.71 -8.51 -22.37
N ARG A 55 -12.72 -9.10 -23.02
CA ARG A 55 -12.41 -8.79 -24.41
C ARG A 55 -13.38 -9.52 -25.32
N VAL A 56 -14.19 -8.77 -26.06
CA VAL A 56 -15.19 -9.31 -26.97
C VAL A 56 -14.72 -9.08 -28.42
N PRO A 57 -14.64 -10.12 -29.26
CA PRO A 57 -14.27 -9.93 -30.66
C PRO A 57 -15.25 -8.98 -31.36
N PHE A 58 -14.74 -8.13 -32.26
CA PHE A 58 -15.49 -7.09 -33.00
C PHE A 58 -15.97 -5.86 -32.20
N PHE A 59 -15.85 -5.84 -30.88
CA PHE A 59 -16.18 -4.66 -30.07
C PHE A 59 -14.90 -3.88 -29.71
N TYR A 60 -14.71 -2.73 -30.37
CA TYR A 60 -13.62 -1.80 -30.04
C TYR A 60 -13.79 -1.26 -28.61
N GLY A 61 -12.68 -1.20 -27.87
CA GLY A 61 -12.69 -0.76 -26.46
C GLY A 61 -13.14 -1.83 -25.46
N SER A 62 -13.33 -3.08 -25.88
CA SER A 62 -13.58 -4.20 -24.95
C SER A 62 -12.31 -4.62 -24.20
N GLY A 63 -12.45 -5.13 -22.98
CA GLY A 63 -11.37 -5.51 -22.08
C GLY A 63 -10.56 -4.33 -21.55
N VAL A 64 -11.15 -3.12 -21.41
CA VAL A 64 -10.40 -1.89 -21.08
C VAL A 64 -9.57 -2.01 -19.78
N ILE A 65 -10.06 -2.76 -18.79
CA ILE A 65 -9.34 -2.96 -17.53
C ILE A 65 -8.06 -3.78 -17.73
N GLU A 66 -8.14 -4.89 -18.47
CA GLU A 66 -6.97 -5.71 -18.80
C GLU A 66 -6.01 -4.96 -19.73
N LEU A 67 -6.53 -4.18 -20.68
CA LEU A 67 -5.73 -3.37 -21.60
C LEU A 67 -4.95 -2.24 -20.90
N ARG A 68 -5.49 -1.70 -19.80
CA ARG A 68 -4.84 -0.62 -19.02
C ARG A 68 -4.11 -1.14 -17.78
N PHE A 69 -3.78 -2.42 -17.74
CA PHE A 69 -3.11 -3.08 -16.63
C PHE A 69 -1.85 -2.34 -16.12
N GLU A 70 -0.98 -1.89 -17.04
CA GLU A 70 0.23 -1.14 -16.64
C GLU A 70 -0.09 0.23 -16.02
N ALA A 71 -1.13 0.90 -16.51
CA ALA A 71 -1.59 2.15 -15.89
C ALA A 71 -2.10 1.90 -14.46
N PHE A 72 -2.83 0.79 -14.23
CA PHE A 72 -3.25 0.40 -12.89
C PHE A 72 -2.07 0.12 -11.95
N LYS A 73 -1.06 -0.63 -12.41
CA LYS A 73 0.17 -0.87 -11.62
C LYS A 73 0.84 0.44 -11.21
N ASN A 74 1.00 1.35 -12.16
CA ASN A 74 1.61 2.65 -11.89
C ASN A 74 0.77 3.47 -10.90
N SER A 75 -0.55 3.50 -11.05
CA SER A 75 -1.44 4.19 -10.10
C SER A 75 -1.35 3.61 -8.69
N ILE A 76 -1.22 2.29 -8.53
CA ILE A 76 -1.02 1.66 -7.21
C ILE A 76 0.33 2.08 -6.64
N LYS A 77 1.40 2.05 -7.44
CA LYS A 77 2.74 2.50 -7.01
C LYS A 77 2.70 3.94 -6.52
N THR A 78 2.14 4.84 -7.33
CA THR A 78 1.97 6.26 -6.99
C THR A 78 1.19 6.42 -5.69
N LEU A 79 0.05 5.75 -5.56
CA LEU A 79 -0.75 5.80 -4.34
C LEU A 79 0.04 5.33 -3.11
N MET A 80 0.79 4.24 -3.22
CA MET A 80 1.59 3.73 -2.11
C MET A 80 2.72 4.70 -1.72
N MET A 81 3.50 5.16 -2.68
CA MET A 81 4.66 6.03 -2.41
C MET A 81 4.25 7.44 -1.99
N GLU A 82 3.23 8.02 -2.62
CA GLU A 82 2.86 9.41 -2.36
C GLU A 82 1.90 9.57 -1.17
N GLN A 83 1.16 8.53 -0.77
CA GLN A 83 0.17 8.63 0.32
C GLN A 83 0.56 7.86 1.58
N PHE A 84 1.28 6.75 1.46
CA PHE A 84 1.58 5.85 2.60
C PHE A 84 3.04 5.78 3.00
N PHE A 85 3.96 6.03 2.06
CA PHE A 85 5.40 5.97 2.30
C PHE A 85 6.05 7.27 1.86
N THR A 86 5.63 8.38 2.47
CA THR A 86 6.27 9.66 2.24
C THR A 86 7.50 9.83 3.13
N LYS A 87 8.44 10.69 2.69
CA LYS A 87 9.60 11.06 3.50
C LYS A 87 9.19 11.59 4.87
N GLU A 88 8.18 12.46 4.92
CA GLU A 88 7.66 13.00 6.18
C GLU A 88 7.13 11.91 7.13
N GLN A 89 6.40 10.92 6.61
CA GLN A 89 5.90 9.82 7.44
C GLN A 89 7.03 8.98 8.03
N LEU A 90 8.07 8.71 7.25
CA LEU A 90 9.25 7.97 7.73
C LEU A 90 10.07 8.79 8.73
N ASP A 91 10.29 10.08 8.47
CA ASP A 91 10.98 10.97 9.41
C ASP A 91 10.22 11.04 10.76
N ASN A 92 8.89 11.09 10.71
CA ASN A 92 8.04 11.04 11.90
C ASN A 92 8.08 9.67 12.60
N PHE A 93 8.19 8.57 11.84
CA PHE A 93 8.35 7.22 12.40
C PHE A 93 9.65 7.10 13.18
N PHE A 94 10.78 7.52 12.61
CA PHE A 94 12.09 7.46 13.28
C PHE A 94 12.10 8.30 14.57
N LYS A 95 11.56 9.53 14.54
CA LYS A 95 11.41 10.36 15.73
C LYS A 95 10.68 9.67 16.89
N ASN A 96 9.69 8.84 16.59
CA ASN A 96 8.90 8.14 17.60
C ASN A 96 9.56 6.86 18.12
N GLU A 97 10.25 6.11 17.26
CA GLU A 97 11.00 4.90 17.66
C GLU A 97 12.30 5.24 18.41
N GLU A 98 12.90 6.40 18.13
CA GLU A 98 14.09 6.90 18.83
C GLU A 98 13.89 7.05 20.35
N GLN A 99 12.68 7.39 20.80
CA GLN A 99 12.37 7.46 22.24
C GLN A 99 12.43 6.10 22.95
N LYS A 100 12.53 4.99 22.20
CA LYS A 100 12.50 3.61 22.72
C LYS A 100 13.83 2.87 22.59
N LEU A 101 14.87 3.50 22.03
CA LEU A 101 16.17 2.86 21.84
C LEU A 101 16.89 2.63 23.18
N ASP A 102 16.68 1.46 23.77
CA ASP A 102 17.46 0.98 24.91
C ASP A 102 18.73 0.27 24.40
N LEU A 103 19.86 0.95 24.54
CA LEU A 103 21.18 0.43 24.14
C LEU A 103 21.89 -0.32 25.27
N GLU A 104 21.30 -0.36 26.48
CA GLU A 104 21.86 -1.08 27.63
C GLU A 104 22.11 -2.57 27.35
N PRO A 105 21.20 -3.33 26.71
CA PRO A 105 21.42 -4.75 26.43
C PRO A 105 22.62 -4.99 25.51
N ILE A 106 22.85 -4.07 24.55
CA ILE A 106 23.95 -4.16 23.59
C ILE A 106 25.27 -3.93 24.33
N ILE A 107 25.36 -2.85 25.11
CA ILE A 107 26.56 -2.54 25.92
C ILE A 107 26.84 -3.66 26.93
N GLN A 108 25.79 -4.31 27.45
CA GLN A 108 25.93 -5.43 28.36
C GLN A 108 26.58 -6.67 27.73
N GLN A 109 26.39 -6.87 26.43
CA GLN A 109 26.93 -8.01 25.69
C GLN A 109 28.25 -7.69 24.96
N THR A 110 28.61 -6.42 24.82
CA THR A 110 29.87 -6.00 24.19
C THR A 110 31.10 -6.43 24.99
N ASP A 111 32.09 -7.00 24.32
CA ASP A 111 33.41 -7.29 24.88
C ASP A 111 34.29 -6.03 24.91
N PHE A 112 34.72 -5.63 26.11
CA PHE A 112 35.59 -4.48 26.34
C PHE A 112 37.07 -4.87 26.53
N SER A 113 37.42 -6.16 26.40
CA SER A 113 38.80 -6.63 26.47
C SER A 113 39.76 -5.86 25.55
N PRO A 114 39.40 -5.52 24.29
CA PRO A 114 40.29 -4.75 23.42
C PRO A 114 40.62 -3.35 23.97
N ALA A 115 39.68 -2.70 24.67
CA ALA A 115 39.90 -1.39 25.25
C ALA A 115 40.87 -1.45 26.45
N TYR A 116 40.78 -2.51 27.25
CA TYR A 116 41.72 -2.78 28.33
C TYR A 116 43.12 -3.08 27.81
N GLU A 117 43.24 -3.91 26.77
CA GLU A 117 44.53 -4.25 26.15
C GLU A 117 45.20 -3.01 25.54
N ALA A 118 44.42 -2.18 24.85
CA ALA A 118 44.91 -0.90 24.31
C ALA A 118 45.41 0.03 25.42
N LEU A 119 44.66 0.20 26.51
CA LEU A 119 45.09 1.01 27.65
C LEU A 119 46.36 0.46 28.29
N THR A 120 46.41 -0.84 28.54
CA THR A 120 47.57 -1.52 29.14
C THR A 120 48.82 -1.28 28.30
N LYS A 121 48.71 -1.46 26.98
CA LYS A 121 49.78 -1.17 26.04
C LYS A 121 50.23 0.29 26.12
N THR A 122 49.31 1.24 26.08
CA THR A 122 49.64 2.68 26.17
C THR A 122 50.32 3.04 27.49
N VAL A 123 49.88 2.47 28.62
CA VAL A 123 50.52 2.71 29.93
C VAL A 123 51.94 2.15 29.94
N MET A 124 52.15 0.95 29.39
CA MET A 124 53.47 0.32 29.31
C MET A 124 54.43 1.04 28.37
N GLU A 125 53.94 1.67 27.30
CA GLU A 125 54.72 2.50 26.37
C GLU A 125 55.03 3.90 26.94
N SER A 126 54.34 4.32 28.00
CA SER A 126 54.53 5.62 28.64
C SER A 126 55.68 5.62 29.67
N PRO A 127 56.12 6.81 30.15
CA PRO A 127 57.10 6.90 31.24
C PRO A 127 56.68 6.14 32.53
N PHE A 128 55.37 5.94 32.73
CA PHE A 128 54.84 5.13 33.83
C PHE A 128 55.13 3.63 33.65
N GLY A 129 55.22 3.13 32.42
CA GLY A 129 55.55 1.74 32.11
C GLY A 129 56.95 1.35 32.57
N SER A 130 57.92 2.23 32.37
CA SER A 130 59.30 2.06 32.88
C SER A 130 59.35 1.95 34.40
N MET A 131 58.47 2.67 35.11
CA MET A 131 58.35 2.60 36.57
C MET A 131 57.62 1.33 37.02
N LEU A 132 56.57 0.91 36.31
CA LEU A 132 55.81 -0.32 36.55
C LEU A 132 56.64 -1.59 36.29
N GLY A 133 57.64 -1.53 35.40
CA GLY A 133 58.56 -2.63 35.14
C GLY A 133 59.31 -3.11 36.39
N ILE A 134 59.54 -2.23 37.36
CA ILE A 134 60.18 -2.55 38.65
C ILE A 134 59.20 -3.30 39.58
N PHE A 135 57.89 -3.12 39.40
CA PHE A 135 56.83 -3.69 40.25
C PHE A 135 56.06 -4.86 39.59
N GLY A 136 56.62 -5.50 38.56
CA GLY A 136 56.02 -6.68 37.90
C GLY A 136 55.43 -6.43 36.51
N GLY A 137 55.58 -5.22 35.97
CA GLY A 137 55.21 -4.89 34.59
C GLY A 137 53.74 -5.17 34.26
N VAL A 138 53.50 -5.78 33.11
CA VAL A 138 52.14 -6.11 32.62
C VAL A 138 51.36 -6.98 33.63
N GLY A 139 52.05 -7.88 34.35
CA GLY A 139 51.42 -8.76 35.33
C GLY A 139 50.80 -8.02 36.52
N ALA A 140 51.28 -6.81 36.84
CA ALA A 140 50.70 -5.96 37.87
C ALA A 140 49.36 -5.34 37.44
N LEU A 141 49.11 -5.23 36.13
CA LEU A 141 47.89 -4.65 35.59
C LEU A 141 46.78 -5.70 35.39
N GLU A 142 47.13 -6.97 35.20
CA GLU A 142 46.14 -8.03 34.89
C GLU A 142 45.06 -8.20 35.96
N GLY A 143 45.41 -8.00 37.24
CA GLY A 143 44.44 -8.00 38.35
C GLY A 143 43.41 -6.87 38.28
N LEU A 144 43.65 -5.84 37.46
CA LEU A 144 42.75 -4.72 37.22
C LEU A 144 41.88 -4.88 35.98
N ARG A 145 42.01 -5.97 35.22
CA ARG A 145 41.26 -6.21 33.98
C ARG A 145 39.75 -6.16 34.18
N GLU A 146 39.22 -6.99 35.05
CA GLU A 146 37.79 -7.01 35.38
C GLU A 146 37.26 -5.68 35.95
N PRO A 147 37.89 -5.08 37.00
CA PRO A 147 37.38 -3.82 37.55
C PRO A 147 37.45 -2.67 36.55
N PHE A 148 38.47 -2.62 35.68
CA PHE A 148 38.53 -1.64 34.59
C PHE A 148 37.40 -1.85 33.59
N THR A 149 37.25 -3.07 33.06
CA THR A 149 36.20 -3.41 32.09
C THR A 149 34.81 -3.08 32.63
N ASN A 150 34.53 -3.43 33.89
CA ASN A 150 33.26 -3.08 34.54
C ASN A 150 33.07 -1.57 34.67
N LYS A 151 34.10 -0.83 35.08
CA LYS A 151 34.02 0.62 35.22
C LYS A 151 33.83 1.32 33.89
N LEU A 152 34.53 0.88 32.85
CA LEU A 152 34.39 1.38 31.48
C LEU A 152 32.98 1.12 30.95
N LYS A 153 32.48 -0.09 31.13
CA LYS A 153 31.10 -0.47 30.77
C LYS A 153 30.06 0.41 31.45
N SER A 154 30.19 0.65 32.76
CA SER A 154 29.33 1.60 33.48
C SER A 154 29.43 3.02 32.95
N ALA A 155 30.64 3.49 32.63
CA ALA A 155 30.84 4.83 32.07
C ALA A 155 30.17 4.96 30.69
N VAL A 156 30.31 3.97 29.82
CA VAL A 156 29.65 3.93 28.50
C VAL A 156 28.13 3.88 28.66
N LEU A 157 27.59 3.10 29.61
CA LEU A 157 26.16 3.11 29.92
C LEU A 157 25.67 4.51 30.34
N THR A 158 26.43 5.23 31.16
CA THR A 158 26.09 6.61 31.54
C THR A 158 26.13 7.55 30.33
N ILE A 159 27.12 7.42 29.45
CA ILE A 159 27.23 8.25 28.24
C ILE A 159 26.02 8.00 27.33
N VAL A 160 25.67 6.74 27.09
CA VAL A 160 24.60 6.39 26.16
C VAL A 160 23.21 6.75 26.71
N LYS A 161 23.05 6.78 28.04
CA LYS A 161 21.84 7.32 28.69
C LYS A 161 21.80 8.84 28.78
N SER A 162 22.87 9.54 28.41
CA SER A 162 22.92 11.00 28.52
C SER A 162 22.12 11.68 27.41
N ASP A 163 21.49 12.81 27.76
CA ASP A 163 20.74 13.63 26.80
C ASP A 163 21.62 14.11 25.64
N GLY A 164 22.91 14.36 25.91
CA GLY A 164 23.87 14.76 24.89
C GLY A 164 24.08 13.69 23.82
N PHE A 165 24.26 12.43 24.22
CA PHE A 165 24.38 11.31 23.28
C PHE A 165 23.08 11.08 22.50
N ASN A 166 21.94 11.09 23.20
CA ASN A 166 20.63 10.95 22.57
C ASN A 166 20.38 12.02 21.52
N THR A 167 20.71 13.29 21.83
CA THR A 167 20.58 14.40 20.87
C THR A 167 21.47 14.22 19.63
N GLN A 168 22.69 13.70 19.80
CA GLN A 168 23.59 13.44 18.66
C GLN A 168 23.08 12.30 17.78
N ILE A 169 22.55 11.22 18.38
CA ILE A 169 21.92 10.13 17.63
C ILE A 169 20.70 10.62 16.87
N GLN A 170 19.84 11.42 17.51
CA GLN A 170 18.66 12.04 16.87
C GLN A 170 19.06 12.88 15.67
N ASN A 171 20.04 13.77 15.84
CA ASN A 171 20.54 14.59 14.74
C ASN A 171 21.13 13.74 13.62
N HIS A 172 21.81 12.63 13.94
CA HIS A 172 22.39 11.78 12.92
C HIS A 172 21.30 11.03 12.14
N LEU A 173 20.31 10.45 12.81
CA LEU A 173 19.22 9.72 12.15
C LEU A 173 18.36 10.65 11.29
N GLN A 174 17.98 11.82 11.79
CA GLN A 174 17.16 12.79 11.05
C GLN A 174 17.89 13.40 9.83
N ASN A 175 19.20 13.61 9.93
CA ASN A 175 19.99 14.17 8.83
C ASN A 175 20.66 13.10 7.96
N SER A 176 20.48 11.82 8.29
CA SER A 176 21.02 10.73 7.48
C SER A 176 20.19 10.50 6.22
N SER A 177 20.79 9.84 5.23
CA SER A 177 20.08 9.32 4.07
C SER A 177 19.17 8.14 4.41
N LEU A 178 19.03 7.75 5.69
CA LEU A 178 18.30 6.53 6.08
C LEU A 178 16.84 6.54 5.60
N SER A 179 16.15 7.68 5.71
CA SER A 179 14.79 7.81 5.17
C SER A 179 14.76 7.60 3.67
N ASP A 180 15.72 8.17 2.93
CA ASP A 180 15.80 8.03 1.47
C ASP A 180 16.17 6.59 1.05
N ASP A 181 17.09 5.94 1.77
CA ASP A 181 17.50 4.55 1.57
C ASP A 181 16.36 3.57 1.89
N MET A 182 15.58 3.86 2.94
CA MET A 182 14.40 3.09 3.31
C MET A 182 13.27 3.26 2.28
N LEU A 183 13.04 4.49 1.78
CA LEU A 183 12.11 4.73 0.67
C LEU A 183 12.49 3.92 -0.56
N GLY A 184 13.76 3.96 -0.97
CA GLY A 184 14.24 3.15 -2.10
C GLY A 184 14.07 1.65 -1.87
N SER A 185 14.26 1.18 -0.63
CA SER A 185 14.05 -0.23 -0.28
C SER A 185 12.57 -0.62 -0.36
N ILE A 186 11.66 0.23 0.14
CA ILE A 186 10.21 0.03 0.09
C ILE A 186 9.73 0.06 -1.36
N GLU A 187 10.19 1.02 -2.16
CA GLU A 187 9.86 1.14 -3.58
C GLU A 187 10.24 -0.15 -4.33
N ASN A 188 11.44 -0.69 -4.09
CA ASN A 188 11.88 -1.95 -4.68
C ASN A 188 11.01 -3.15 -4.29
N VAL A 189 10.52 -3.20 -3.04
CA VAL A 189 9.61 -4.26 -2.58
C VAL A 189 8.25 -4.11 -3.27
N ILE A 190 7.73 -2.89 -3.36
CA ILE A 190 6.48 -2.58 -4.06
C ILE A 190 6.60 -2.97 -5.54
N ASP A 191 7.69 -2.60 -6.21
CA ASP A 191 7.91 -2.90 -7.62
C ASP A 191 7.93 -4.41 -7.89
N LYS A 192 8.62 -5.19 -7.04
CA LYS A 192 8.59 -6.66 -7.12
C LYS A 192 7.17 -7.20 -6.96
N ARG A 193 6.42 -6.69 -5.98
CA ARG A 193 5.05 -7.15 -5.75
C ARG A 193 4.09 -6.77 -6.87
N LEU A 194 4.26 -5.57 -7.45
CA LEU A 194 3.49 -5.12 -8.60
C LEU A 194 3.83 -5.91 -9.88
N ALA A 195 5.08 -6.38 -10.02
CA ALA A 195 5.49 -7.23 -11.13
C ALA A 195 4.85 -8.63 -11.07
N GLU A 196 4.50 -9.12 -9.89
CA GLU A 196 3.77 -10.38 -9.71
C GLU A 196 2.27 -10.26 -10.02
N LEU A 197 1.74 -9.04 -10.14
CA LEU A 197 0.35 -8.86 -10.52
C LEU A 197 0.12 -9.34 -11.95
N THR A 198 -1.06 -9.93 -12.17
CA THR A 198 -1.53 -10.31 -13.50
C THR A 198 -2.73 -9.45 -13.89
N PRO A 199 -3.01 -9.27 -15.20
CA PRO A 199 -4.22 -8.57 -15.65
C PRO A 199 -5.50 -9.12 -15.04
N LYS A 200 -5.57 -10.45 -14.85
CA LYS A 200 -6.71 -11.12 -14.22
C LYS A 200 -6.92 -10.70 -12.76
N MET A 201 -5.85 -10.61 -11.98
CA MET A 201 -5.94 -10.16 -10.58
C MET A 201 -6.45 -8.72 -10.47
N VAL A 202 -5.94 -7.82 -11.33
CA VAL A 202 -6.40 -6.42 -11.35
C VAL A 202 -7.88 -6.34 -11.73
N LYS A 203 -8.29 -7.10 -12.75
CA LYS A 203 -9.70 -7.23 -13.12
C LYS A 203 -10.56 -7.70 -11.94
N GLU A 204 -10.14 -8.74 -11.22
CA GLU A 204 -10.87 -9.24 -10.04
C GLU A 204 -11.00 -8.15 -8.96
N ILE A 205 -9.90 -7.47 -8.62
CA ILE A 205 -9.90 -6.36 -7.64
C ILE A 205 -10.88 -5.25 -8.05
N VAL A 206 -10.78 -4.77 -9.29
CA VAL A 206 -11.65 -3.69 -9.79
C VAL A 206 -13.10 -4.16 -9.82
N GLN A 207 -13.35 -5.37 -10.31
CA GLN A 207 -14.68 -5.93 -10.41
C GLN A 207 -15.33 -6.04 -9.02
N ASP A 208 -14.63 -6.56 -8.02
CA ASP A 208 -15.16 -6.68 -6.67
C ASP A 208 -15.47 -5.32 -6.06
N PHE A 209 -14.68 -4.28 -6.37
CA PHE A 209 -14.92 -2.92 -5.90
C PHE A 209 -16.17 -2.27 -6.51
N ILE A 210 -16.46 -2.47 -7.81
CA ILE A 210 -17.52 -1.70 -8.52
C ILE A 210 -18.76 -2.51 -8.91
N LYS A 211 -18.71 -3.84 -8.87
CA LYS A 211 -19.79 -4.72 -9.38
C LYS A 211 -21.14 -4.48 -8.74
N GLU A 212 -21.19 -4.08 -7.47
CA GLU A 212 -22.45 -3.77 -6.80
C GLU A 212 -23.13 -2.52 -7.35
N HIS A 213 -22.33 -1.55 -7.79
CA HIS A 213 -22.80 -0.28 -8.33
C HIS A 213 -23.14 -0.36 -9.82
N LEU A 214 -22.42 -1.18 -10.60
CA LEU A 214 -22.66 -1.30 -12.04
C LEU A 214 -24.05 -1.85 -12.39
N GLY A 215 -24.66 -2.68 -11.53
CA GLY A 215 -26.00 -3.19 -11.76
C GLY A 215 -27.07 -2.09 -11.86
N TRP A 216 -26.87 -0.94 -11.20
CA TRP A 216 -27.77 0.20 -11.29
C TRP A 216 -27.78 0.84 -12.66
N LEU A 217 -26.66 0.80 -13.37
CA LEU A 217 -26.53 1.38 -14.70
C LEU A 217 -27.49 0.69 -15.67
N VAL A 218 -27.71 -0.63 -15.53
CA VAL A 218 -28.68 -1.39 -16.34
C VAL A 218 -30.12 -1.00 -15.99
N VAL A 219 -30.43 -0.86 -14.70
CA VAL A 219 -31.76 -0.43 -14.25
C VAL A 219 -32.08 0.94 -14.83
N TRP A 220 -31.16 1.90 -14.72
CA TRP A 220 -31.34 3.24 -15.29
C TRP A 220 -31.42 3.21 -16.82
N GLY A 221 -30.63 2.38 -17.50
CA GLY A 221 -30.76 2.15 -18.94
C GLY A 221 -32.18 1.71 -19.33
N GLY A 222 -32.79 0.82 -18.54
CA GLY A 222 -34.18 0.41 -18.71
C GLY A 222 -35.18 1.52 -18.42
N VAL A 223 -35.02 2.25 -17.31
CA VAL A 223 -35.92 3.35 -16.92
C VAL A 223 -35.90 4.49 -17.95
N PHE A 224 -34.71 4.96 -18.35
CA PHE A 224 -34.57 6.03 -19.34
C PHE A 224 -34.99 5.55 -20.73
N GLY A 225 -34.65 4.31 -21.11
CA GLY A 225 -35.16 3.71 -22.33
C GLY A 225 -36.69 3.70 -22.36
N GLY A 226 -37.34 3.28 -21.27
CA GLY A 226 -38.79 3.30 -21.15
C GLY A 226 -39.39 4.70 -21.25
N LEU A 227 -38.80 5.70 -20.59
CA LEU A 227 -39.22 7.10 -20.69
C LEU A 227 -39.11 7.63 -22.12
N ILE A 228 -38.00 7.35 -22.81
CA ILE A 228 -37.82 7.73 -24.21
C ILE A 228 -38.85 7.03 -25.08
N GLY A 229 -39.10 5.73 -24.87
CA GLY A 229 -40.13 4.98 -25.58
C GLY A 229 -41.53 5.59 -25.42
N LEU A 230 -41.88 6.00 -24.19
CA LEU A 230 -43.15 6.69 -23.91
C LEU A 230 -43.23 8.01 -24.69
N LEU A 231 -42.19 8.85 -24.61
CA LEU A 231 -42.16 10.12 -25.33
C LEU A 231 -42.25 9.91 -26.84
N SER A 232 -41.49 8.96 -27.41
CA SER A 232 -41.55 8.63 -28.83
C SER A 232 -42.94 8.19 -29.27
N SER A 233 -43.69 7.47 -28.42
CA SER A 233 -45.05 7.04 -28.74
C SER A 233 -46.09 8.16 -28.75
N LEU A 234 -45.77 9.34 -28.19
CA LEU A 234 -46.64 10.52 -28.21
C LEU A 234 -46.40 11.40 -29.45
N PHE A 235 -45.21 11.27 -30.07
CA PHE A 235 -44.81 12.05 -31.24
C PHE A 235 -44.96 11.29 -32.57
N ILE A 236 -45.15 9.98 -32.54
CA ILE A 236 -45.29 9.07 -33.69
C ILE A 236 -46.68 8.47 -33.69
#